data_AF-C5A7G1-F1
#
_entry.id   AF-C5A7G1-F1
#
_cell.length_a   1.000
_cell.length_b   1.000
_cell.length_c   1.000
_cell.angle_alpha   90.00
_cell.angle_beta   90.00
_cell.angle_gamma   90.00
#
_symmetry.space_group_name_H-M   'P 1'
#
loop_
_entity.id
_entity.type
_entity.pdbx_description
1 polymer ?
#
loop_
_entity_poly.entity_id
_entity_poly.type
_entity_poly.pdbx_seq_one_letter_code
_entity_poly.pdbx_strand_id
1 'polypeptide(L)'
;MAEFDLEVPIEKLNAVMQPVTNAGLYLRWVLYNELRSTVSLRIVVPEDEVEEILFMIARSYGEPLEVSVLRDSETMLVGQAFLNSIHIKTRSYPVVVLMEYSRESGPYVPVRVTVITRGDLPEEGIEMILSAHFGNFDLRRSYQPGTVERNSLTKITMTPSR
;
A
#
# COMPACT_ATOMS: atom_id res chain seq x y z
N MET A 1 7.71 -14.41 3.29
CA MET A 1 8.10 -13.42 4.31
C MET A 1 8.46 -12.20 3.52
N ALA A 2 7.79 -11.09 3.83
CA ALA A 2 8.03 -9.80 3.20
C ALA A 2 8.72 -8.87 4.19
N GLU A 3 9.38 -7.84 3.68
CA GLU A 3 9.90 -6.74 4.48
C GLU A 3 9.33 -5.42 3.97
N PHE A 4 8.93 -4.55 4.89
CA PHE A 4 8.58 -3.16 4.57
C PHE A 4 9.77 -2.28 4.89
N ASP A 5 10.18 -1.46 3.93
CA ASP A 5 11.21 -0.44 4.09
C ASP A 5 10.59 0.93 3.83
N LEU A 6 10.70 1.82 4.81
CA LEU A 6 10.07 3.15 4.78
C LEU A 6 10.85 4.14 5.63
N GLU A 7 10.72 5.42 5.30
CA GLU A 7 11.27 6.54 6.06
C GLU A 7 10.14 7.49 6.45
N VAL A 8 10.07 7.85 7.74
CA VAL A 8 9.05 8.76 8.27
C VAL A 8 9.66 9.85 9.14
N PRO A 9 9.03 11.03 9.26
CA PRO A 9 9.40 12.02 10.27
C PRO A 9 9.34 11.42 11.69
N ILE A 10 10.28 11.80 12.56
CA ILE A 10 10.36 11.27 13.93
C ILE A 10 9.06 11.49 14.72
N GLU A 11 8.40 12.64 14.52
CA GLU A 11 7.13 12.99 15.16
C GLU A 11 5.95 12.11 14.70
N LYS A 12 6.08 11.43 13.55
CA LYS A 12 5.09 10.50 13.00
C LYS A 12 5.44 9.04 13.26
N LEU A 13 6.61 8.73 13.83
CA LEU A 13 7.07 7.36 14.07
C LEU A 13 6.02 6.52 14.81
N ASN A 14 5.38 7.08 15.84
CA ASN A 14 4.37 6.36 16.62
C ASN A 14 3.16 5.94 15.79
N ALA A 15 2.79 6.72 14.76
CA ALA A 15 1.68 6.37 13.89
C ALA A 15 1.96 5.11 13.04
N VAL A 16 3.24 4.83 12.75
CA VAL A 16 3.68 3.56 12.13
C VAL A 16 3.89 2.47 13.18
N MET A 17 4.56 2.80 14.30
CA MET A 17 4.95 1.80 15.30
C MET A 17 3.76 1.19 16.04
N GLN A 18 2.67 1.94 16.22
CA GLN A 18 1.49 1.43 16.93
C GLN A 18 0.81 0.25 16.21
N PRO A 19 0.47 0.31 14.90
CA PRO A 19 -0.04 -0.87 14.20
C PRO A 19 0.98 -2.01 14.12
N VAL A 20 2.27 -1.71 13.95
CA VAL A 20 3.35 -2.73 13.92
C VAL A 20 3.45 -3.50 15.23
N THR A 21 3.44 -2.80 16.36
CA THR A 21 3.51 -3.44 17.69
C THR A 21 2.22 -4.18 18.05
N ASN A 22 1.05 -3.62 17.70
CA ASN A 22 -0.24 -4.29 17.93
C ASN A 22 -0.37 -5.60 17.15
N ALA A 23 0.22 -5.68 15.96
CA ALA A 23 0.27 -6.90 15.15
C ALA A 23 1.40 -7.86 15.58
N GLY A 24 2.18 -7.53 16.61
CA GLY A 24 3.27 -8.39 17.09
C GLY A 24 4.44 -8.52 16.11
N LEU A 25 4.60 -7.57 15.18
CA LEU A 25 5.62 -7.61 14.14
C LEU A 25 7.00 -7.21 14.68
N TYR A 26 8.03 -7.73 14.04
CA TYR A 26 9.42 -7.50 14.40
C TYR A 26 10.08 -6.46 13.49
N LEU A 27 10.92 -5.59 14.06
CA LEU A 27 11.76 -4.66 13.32
C LEU A 27 13.11 -5.30 13.01
N ARG A 28 13.42 -5.47 11.72
CA ARG A 28 14.74 -5.91 11.27
C ARG A 28 15.83 -4.93 11.66
N TRP A 29 15.58 -3.63 11.42
CA TRP A 29 16.45 -2.54 11.84
C TRP A 29 15.67 -1.23 11.91
N VAL A 30 16.25 -0.28 12.65
CA VAL A 30 15.77 1.10 12.79
C VAL A 30 16.98 2.01 12.71
N LEU A 31 16.91 3.06 11.89
CA LEU A 31 17.96 4.05 11.76
C LEU A 31 17.36 5.45 11.94
N TYR A 32 17.86 6.19 12.92
CA TYR A 32 17.52 7.59 13.08
C TYR A 32 18.49 8.47 12.28
N ASN A 33 17.94 9.37 11.47
CA ASN A 33 18.67 10.37 10.72
C ASN A 33 18.49 11.75 11.37
N GLU A 34 19.49 12.17 12.15
CA GLU A 34 19.47 13.47 12.86
C GLU A 34 19.33 14.66 11.90
N LEU A 35 20.00 14.64 10.74
CA LEU A 35 20.03 15.75 9.80
C LEU A 35 18.65 16.03 9.18
N ARG A 36 17.89 14.96 8.90
CA ARG A 36 16.54 15.04 8.32
C ARG A 36 15.44 14.96 9.36
N SER A 37 15.78 14.66 10.62
CA SER A 37 14.81 14.36 11.68
C SER A 37 13.83 13.24 11.26
N THR A 38 14.34 12.22 10.57
CA THR A 38 13.56 11.08 10.08
C THR A 38 14.04 9.78 10.69
N VAL A 39 13.18 8.76 10.67
CA VAL A 39 13.48 7.40 11.06
C VAL A 39 13.19 6.47 9.89
N SER A 40 14.21 5.76 9.45
CA SER A 40 14.09 4.67 8.51
C SER A 40 13.85 3.37 9.27
N LEU A 41 12.88 2.58 8.81
CA LEU A 41 12.42 1.36 9.45
C LEU A 41 12.45 0.23 8.45
N ARG A 42 12.90 -0.95 8.90
CA ARG A 42 12.62 -2.19 8.21
C ARG A 42 11.83 -3.15 9.08
N ILE A 43 10.63 -3.49 8.63
CA ILE A 43 9.66 -4.31 9.38
C ILE A 43 9.53 -5.67 8.68
N VAL A 44 9.60 -6.77 9.44
CA VAL A 44 9.36 -8.12 8.90
C VAL A 44 7.89 -8.45 9.02
N VAL A 45 7.28 -8.89 7.91
CA VAL A 45 5.83 -9.10 7.79
C VAL A 45 5.56 -10.49 7.21
N PRO A 46 4.62 -11.26 7.79
CA PRO A 46 4.10 -12.48 7.16
C PRO A 46 3.56 -12.18 5.75
N GLU A 47 3.81 -13.06 4.79
CA GLU A 47 3.48 -12.80 3.38
C GLU A 47 1.97 -12.62 3.16
N ASP A 48 1.19 -13.42 3.88
CA ASP A 48 -0.27 -13.45 3.87
C ASP A 48 -0.90 -12.23 4.58
N GLU A 49 -0.13 -11.50 5.39
CA GLU A 49 -0.60 -10.32 6.13
C GLU A 49 -0.20 -8.99 5.49
N VAL A 50 0.60 -9.00 4.41
CA VAL A 50 1.16 -7.79 3.79
C VAL A 50 0.09 -6.73 3.53
N GLU A 51 -1.04 -7.12 2.93
CA GLU A 51 -2.11 -6.20 2.55
C GLU A 51 -2.82 -5.59 3.76
N GLU A 52 -3.07 -6.40 4.78
CA GLU A 52 -3.74 -5.97 6.01
C GLU A 52 -2.84 -5.01 6.81
N ILE A 53 -1.55 -5.33 6.96
CA ILE A 53 -0.61 -4.49 7.70
C ILE A 53 -0.38 -3.15 6.98
N LEU A 54 -0.21 -3.13 5.65
CA LEU A 54 -0.13 -1.87 4.90
C LEU A 54 -1.37 -1.01 5.11
N PHE A 55 -2.54 -1.62 5.11
CA PHE A 55 -3.80 -0.93 5.35
C PHE A 55 -3.92 -0.38 6.78
N MET A 56 -3.50 -1.15 7.79
CA MET A 56 -3.43 -0.69 9.18
C MET A 56 -2.50 0.50 9.35
N ILE A 57 -1.33 0.48 8.71
CA ILE A 57 -0.38 1.60 8.70
C ILE A 57 -1.02 2.81 8.01
N ALA A 58 -1.63 2.65 6.84
CA ALA A 58 -2.28 3.74 6.12
C ALA A 58 -3.36 4.43 6.96
N ARG A 59 -4.19 3.64 7.64
CA ARG A 59 -5.23 4.12 8.54
C ARG A 59 -4.68 4.91 9.73
N SER A 60 -3.57 4.44 10.31
CA SER A 60 -2.95 5.04 11.50
C SER A 60 -2.15 6.30 11.15
N TYR A 61 -1.43 6.27 10.03
CA TYR A 61 -0.58 7.37 9.57
C TYR A 61 -1.39 8.55 9.02
N GLY A 62 -2.45 8.28 8.25
CA GLY A 62 -3.42 9.29 7.82
C GLY A 62 -2.95 10.31 6.77
N GLU A 63 -1.68 10.25 6.36
CA GLU A 63 -1.04 11.11 5.36
C GLU A 63 -0.42 10.25 4.23
N PRO A 64 0.03 10.85 3.12
CA PRO A 64 0.78 10.12 2.09
C PRO A 64 2.07 9.50 2.65
N LEU A 65 2.27 8.21 2.42
CA LEU A 65 3.47 7.47 2.81
C LEU A 65 3.83 6.44 1.74
N GLU A 66 5.08 6.44 1.31
CA GLU A 66 5.63 5.43 0.42
C GLU A 66 6.32 4.33 1.25
N VAL A 67 6.04 3.07 0.88
CA VAL A 67 6.61 1.88 1.50
C VAL A 67 7.15 0.97 0.41
N SER A 68 8.43 0.64 0.47
CA SER A 68 9.01 -0.42 -0.35
C SER A 68 8.67 -1.76 0.27
N VAL A 69 8.08 -2.66 -0.53
CA VAL A 69 7.73 -4.03 -0.15
C VAL A 69 8.74 -4.97 -0.81
N LEU A 70 9.64 -5.51 0.01
CA LEU A 70 10.67 -6.44 -0.41
C LEU A 70 10.15 -7.86 -0.19
N ARG A 71 10.27 -8.71 -1.22
CA ARG A 71 9.88 -10.12 -1.16
C ARG A 71 11.02 -10.98 -1.65
N ASP A 72 11.22 -12.11 -0.99
CA ASP A 72 12.24 -13.09 -1.35
C ASP A 72 11.72 -14.03 -2.46
N SER A 73 11.39 -13.44 -3.62
CA SER A 73 10.89 -14.20 -4.78
C SER A 73 11.81 -14.02 -5.98
N GLU A 74 12.11 -15.10 -6.71
CA GLU A 74 13.01 -15.06 -7.88
C GLU A 74 12.44 -14.23 -9.04
N THR A 75 11.12 -14.00 -9.07
CA THR A 75 10.39 -13.41 -10.21
C THR A 75 10.03 -11.94 -10.03
N MET A 76 9.87 -11.47 -8.79
CA MET A 76 9.51 -10.08 -8.49
C MET A 76 10.70 -9.32 -7.92
N LEU A 77 10.92 -8.12 -8.45
CA LEU A 77 12.06 -7.28 -8.05
C LEU A 77 11.76 -6.53 -6.76
N VAL A 78 10.65 -5.78 -6.75
CA VAL A 78 10.24 -4.88 -5.67
C VAL A 78 8.72 -4.68 -5.80
N GLY A 79 8.01 -4.59 -4.69
CA GLY A 79 6.69 -3.96 -4.63
C GLY A 79 6.82 -2.53 -4.09
N GLN A 80 6.04 -1.58 -4.61
CA GLN A 80 5.90 -0.25 -4.01
C GLN A 80 4.46 -0.07 -3.54
N ALA A 81 4.29 0.29 -2.28
CA ALA A 81 2.99 0.60 -1.70
C ALA A 81 2.91 2.10 -1.41
N PHE A 82 1.87 2.74 -1.94
CA PHE A 82 1.51 4.12 -1.64
C PHE A 82 0.32 4.11 -0.69
N LEU A 83 0.57 4.48 0.55
CA LEU A 83 -0.44 4.63 1.58
C LEU A 83 -0.96 6.06 1.52
N ASN A 84 -2.26 6.22 1.36
CA ASN A 84 -2.92 7.51 1.23
C ASN A 84 -4.19 7.55 2.07
N SER A 85 -4.67 8.77 2.29
CA SER A 85 -5.96 9.03 2.91
C SER A 85 -6.76 9.93 2.01
N ILE A 86 -8.00 9.53 1.71
CA ILE A 86 -8.85 10.23 0.76
C ILE A 86 -10.06 10.79 1.49
N HIS A 87 -10.26 12.09 1.33
CA HIS A 87 -11.32 12.82 2.00
C HIS A 87 -12.53 12.96 1.07
N ILE A 88 -13.62 12.29 1.42
CA ILE A 88 -14.90 12.41 0.72
C ILE A 88 -15.91 13.00 1.70
N LYS A 89 -16.36 14.23 1.40
CA LYS A 89 -17.21 15.03 2.29
C LYS A 89 -16.55 15.17 3.66
N THR A 90 -17.17 14.64 4.73
CA THR A 90 -16.68 14.71 6.11
C THR A 90 -15.97 13.42 6.57
N ARG A 91 -15.75 12.46 5.67
CA ARG A 91 -15.12 11.17 5.99
C ARG A 91 -13.78 11.02 5.31
N SER A 92 -12.85 10.38 6.02
CA SER A 92 -11.53 10.01 5.54
C SER A 92 -11.46 8.51 5.32
N TYR A 93 -10.97 8.08 4.17
CA TYR A 93 -10.84 6.68 3.80
C TYR A 93 -9.37 6.35 3.52
N PRO A 94 -8.75 5.44 4.27
CA PRO A 94 -7.43 4.95 3.94
C PRO A 94 -7.48 4.16 2.63
N VAL A 95 -6.48 4.38 1.79
CA VAL A 95 -6.30 3.70 0.51
C VAL A 95 -4.84 3.28 0.41
N VAL A 96 -4.63 2.03 0.04
CA VAL A 96 -3.31 1.49 -0.30
C VAL A 96 -3.30 1.21 -1.79
N VAL A 97 -2.28 1.69 -2.48
CA VAL A 97 -1.99 1.28 -3.86
C VAL A 97 -0.69 0.50 -3.85
N LEU A 98 -0.77 -0.80 -4.05
CA LEU A 98 0.37 -1.70 -4.14
C LEU A 98 0.68 -1.99 -5.63
N MET A 99 1.86 -1.60 -6.07
CA MET A 99 2.40 -1.84 -7.40
C MET A 99 3.45 -2.94 -7.32
N GLU A 100 3.34 -3.96 -8.16
CA GLU A 100 4.29 -5.07 -8.23
C GLU A 100 5.04 -5.03 -9.56
N TYR A 101 6.37 -5.16 -9.50
CA TYR A 101 7.24 -5.12 -10.67
C TYR A 101 7.91 -6.47 -10.91
N SER A 102 7.91 -6.94 -12.16
CA SER A 102 8.62 -8.16 -12.55
C SER A 102 10.00 -7.84 -13.11
N ARG A 103 10.93 -8.79 -12.96
CA ARG A 103 12.26 -8.67 -13.56
C ARG A 103 12.21 -8.61 -15.08
N GLU A 104 11.28 -9.33 -15.69
CA GLU A 104 11.13 -9.43 -17.14
C GLU A 104 10.61 -8.14 -17.79
N SER A 105 9.74 -7.40 -17.08
CA SER A 105 9.14 -6.15 -17.58
C SER A 105 9.94 -4.90 -17.18
N GLY A 106 10.96 -5.06 -16.33
CA GLY A 106 11.77 -3.96 -15.81
C GLY A 106 11.10 -3.16 -14.68
N PRO A 107 11.82 -2.18 -14.08
CA PRO A 107 11.37 -1.48 -12.87
C PRO A 107 10.38 -0.33 -13.12
N TYR A 108 10.02 -0.06 -14.38
CA TYR A 108 9.26 1.13 -14.75
C TYR A 108 7.78 0.87 -14.99
N VAL A 109 7.41 -0.37 -15.31
CA VAL A 109 6.03 -0.75 -15.64
C VAL A 109 5.58 -1.82 -14.64
N PRO A 110 4.60 -1.52 -13.76
CA PRO A 110 4.09 -2.54 -12.86
C PRO A 110 3.38 -3.64 -13.65
N VAL A 111 3.60 -4.89 -13.27
CA VAL A 111 2.89 -6.05 -13.82
C VAL A 111 1.56 -6.31 -13.10
N ARG A 112 1.43 -5.78 -11.88
CA ARG A 112 0.18 -5.82 -11.12
C ARG A 112 0.03 -4.54 -10.31
N VAL A 113 -1.18 -4.00 -10.30
CA VAL A 113 -1.58 -2.91 -9.40
C VAL A 113 -2.75 -3.43 -8.57
N THR A 114 -2.62 -3.34 -7.26
CA THR A 114 -3.64 -3.75 -6.29
C THR A 114 -4.03 -2.54 -5.46
N VAL A 115 -5.31 -2.22 -5.45
CA VAL A 115 -5.86 -1.11 -4.65
C VAL A 115 -6.65 -1.72 -3.51
N ILE A 116 -6.35 -1.30 -2.28
CA ILE A 116 -6.96 -1.80 -1.05
C ILE A 116 -7.60 -0.62 -0.32
N THR A 117 -8.86 -0.76 0.06
CA THR A 117 -9.58 0.24 0.84
C THR A 117 -10.59 -0.43 1.77
N ARG A 118 -11.33 0.35 2.58
CA ARG A 118 -12.39 -0.22 3.44
C ARG A 118 -13.52 -0.82 2.62
N GLY A 119 -14.12 -1.90 3.14
CA GLY A 119 -15.29 -2.55 2.56
C GLY A 119 -16.52 -1.66 2.33
N ASP A 120 -16.65 -0.57 3.09
CA ASP A 120 -17.80 0.36 3.03
C ASP A 120 -17.60 1.57 2.11
N LEU A 121 -16.49 1.65 1.36
CA LEU A 121 -16.29 2.71 0.38
C LEU A 121 -17.16 2.46 -0.87
N PRO A 122 -18.01 3.41 -1.29
CA PRO A 122 -18.81 3.26 -2.51
C PRO A 122 -17.96 3.08 -3.77
N GLU A 123 -18.41 2.25 -4.72
CA GLU A 123 -17.73 1.99 -6.00
C GLU A 123 -17.45 3.27 -6.80
N GLU A 124 -18.36 4.24 -6.81
CA GLU A 124 -18.16 5.56 -7.44
C GLU A 124 -16.98 6.33 -6.80
N GLY A 125 -16.80 6.16 -5.48
CA GLY A 125 -15.65 6.74 -4.77
C GLY A 125 -14.35 6.11 -5.23
N ILE A 126 -14.34 4.78 -5.39
CA ILE A 126 -13.21 4.02 -5.90
C ILE A 126 -12.84 4.44 -7.34
N GLU A 127 -13.82 4.54 -8.24
CA GLU A 127 -13.60 4.98 -9.63
C GLU A 127 -13.02 6.38 -9.71
N MET A 128 -13.52 7.30 -8.89
CA MET A 128 -12.99 8.66 -8.79
C MET A 128 -11.52 8.68 -8.34
N ILE A 129 -11.17 7.84 -7.36
CA ILE A 129 -9.80 7.71 -6.84
C ILE A 129 -8.85 7.23 -7.92
N LEU A 130 -9.24 6.16 -8.61
CA LEU A 130 -8.44 5.57 -9.67
C LEU A 130 -8.35 6.53 -10.87
N SER A 131 -9.42 7.26 -11.17
CA SER A 131 -9.44 8.25 -12.23
C SER A 131 -8.51 9.44 -11.99
N ALA A 132 -8.39 9.89 -10.74
CA ALA A 132 -7.55 11.03 -10.37
C ALA A 132 -6.04 10.71 -10.44
N HIS A 133 -5.66 9.47 -10.11
CA HIS A 133 -4.25 9.07 -10.06
C HIS A 133 -3.77 8.34 -11.32
N PHE A 134 -4.65 7.69 -12.08
CA PHE A 134 -4.31 6.84 -13.22
C PHE A 134 -5.01 7.23 -14.53
N GLY A 135 -5.80 8.33 -14.55
CA GLY A 135 -6.61 8.74 -15.71
C GLY A 135 -7.95 7.98 -15.80
N ASN A 136 -8.82 8.35 -16.75
CA ASN A 136 -10.21 7.85 -16.83
C ASN A 136 -10.34 6.34 -16.55
N PHE A 137 -10.92 6.03 -15.40
CA PHE A 137 -11.05 4.68 -14.87
C PHE A 137 -12.51 4.27 -14.75
N ASP A 138 -12.86 3.10 -15.26
CA ASP A 138 -14.23 2.56 -15.22
C ASP A 138 -14.16 1.09 -14.76
N LEU A 139 -14.72 0.80 -13.57
CA LEU A 139 -14.74 -0.56 -13.00
C LEU A 139 -15.56 -1.53 -13.87
N ARG A 140 -16.44 -1.02 -14.75
CA ARG A 140 -17.28 -1.81 -15.65
C ARG A 140 -16.58 -2.12 -16.98
N ARG A 141 -15.48 -1.43 -17.30
CA ARG A 141 -14.67 -1.62 -18.52
C ARG A 141 -13.35 -2.33 -18.28
N SER A 142 -13.07 -2.79 -17.07
CA SER A 142 -11.87 -3.59 -16.79
C SER A 142 -11.94 -4.90 -17.56
N TYR A 143 -11.31 -4.95 -18.75
CA TYR A 143 -11.04 -6.15 -19.54
C TYR A 143 -10.04 -7.11 -18.85
N GLN A 144 -9.97 -7.06 -17.52
CA GLN A 144 -9.08 -7.86 -16.70
C GLN A 144 -9.81 -8.27 -15.43
N PRO A 145 -9.69 -9.54 -15.03
CA PRO A 145 -10.45 -10.08 -13.91
C PRO A 145 -9.99 -9.44 -12.60
N GLY A 146 -10.66 -8.38 -12.18
CA GLY A 146 -10.59 -7.89 -10.81
C GLY A 146 -11.37 -8.85 -9.92
N THR A 147 -10.68 -9.56 -9.04
CA THR A 147 -11.36 -10.31 -7.98
C THR A 147 -11.69 -9.32 -6.87
N VAL A 148 -12.97 -8.96 -6.74
CA VAL A 148 -13.43 -8.19 -5.58
C VAL A 148 -13.65 -9.17 -4.44
N GLU A 149 -12.63 -9.37 -3.61
CA GLU A 149 -12.81 -10.05 -2.34
C GLU A 149 -13.45 -9.06 -1.36
N ARG A 150 -14.72 -9.30 -1.02
CA ARG A 150 -15.44 -8.50 -0.02
C ARG A 150 -15.41 -9.22 1.32
N ASN A 151 -14.50 -8.80 2.18
CA ASN A 151 -14.56 -9.05 3.63
C ASN A 151 -14.51 -7.69 4.35
N SER A 152 -13.64 -7.50 5.36
CA SER A 152 -13.44 -6.19 6.00
C SER A 152 -12.81 -5.14 5.06
N LEU A 153 -12.09 -5.58 4.02
CA LEU A 153 -11.42 -4.77 3.01
C LEU A 153 -12.03 -4.99 1.63
N THR A 154 -11.93 -3.97 0.77
CA THR A 154 -12.20 -4.06 -0.67
C THR A 154 -10.86 -4.08 -1.39
N LYS A 155 -10.63 -5.13 -2.18
CA LYS A 155 -9.44 -5.33 -3.01
C LYS A 155 -9.79 -5.24 -4.50
N ILE A 156 -8.99 -4.51 -5.25
CA ILE A 156 -9.14 -4.35 -6.71
C ILE A 156 -7.79 -4.61 -7.34
N THR A 157 -7.68 -5.69 -8.09
CA THR A 157 -6.45 -6.06 -8.78
C THR A 157 -6.55 -5.79 -10.27
N MET A 158 -5.47 -5.26 -10.83
CA MET A 158 -5.33 -4.87 -12.22
C MET A 158 -3.98 -5.27 -12.79
N THR A 159 -3.93 -5.50 -14.09
CA THR A 159 -2.70 -5.82 -14.84
C THR A 159 -2.51 -4.72 -15.89
N PRO A 160 -1.58 -3.78 -15.77
CA PRO A 160 -1.44 -2.74 -16.80
C PRO A 160 -1.32 -3.34 -18.22
N SER A 161 -2.16 -2.88 -19.16
CA SER A 161 -2.04 -3.29 -20.56
C SER A 161 -0.73 -2.73 -21.13
N ARG A 162 0.07 -3.61 -21.74
CA ARG A 162 1.35 -3.27 -22.38
C ARG A 162 1.20 -2.19 -23.45
#